data_AF-A0A432IFJ1-F1
#
_entry.id   AF-A0A432IFJ1-F1
#
_cell.length_a   1.000
_cell.length_b   1.000
_cell.length_c   1.000
_cell.angle_alpha   90.00
_cell.angle_beta   90.00
_cell.angle_gamma   90.00
#
_symmetry.space_group_name_H-M   'P 1'
#
loop_
_entity.id
_entity.type
_entity.pdbx_description
1 polymer ?
#
loop_
_entity_poly.entity_id
_entity_poly.type
_entity_poly.pdbx_seq_one_letter_code
_entity_poly.pdbx_strand_id
1 'polypeptide(L)'
;MLTDMLSLVTMALSRFQSNFGDPETLFSAEGQRRTHLLWLPDPTGVEYPAPSGYFPTGGGNWFCDRQYRRFHGADTVENSTSNARRLFMSMIILTALLACSPLTVGDEPTAPVASQPLPWVMDISIAKELARKEGKDILINFTGSDWCGWCKRLDGEVFSVPSFHESAGKQYIYLYLDFPRSEEARAKVIDEALNSKSREEIGVSVFPTVILADSQMRPYARTGYLEGGPETYLEHIAELRGSGQKIKALLSAKEEQQQGLLAGAFSVLAEHKLLGYPGFNKFLDMASKSGDQKLVKMVAQHRSLSDLMALMNSQKQDYPALVKFLKDNPDLQGPEVLNALWLSHGWLHESGEKEVAMQFLNRMLADPLLEGNEQGQKMIGAALKRLDEDPEVGHDHDGDGVPDH
;
A
#
# COMPACT_ATOMS: atom_id res chain seq x y z
N MET A 1 38.36 -39.52 -26.27
CA MET A 1 36.90 -39.76 -26.33
C MET A 1 36.09 -39.13 -25.20
N LEU A 2 36.45 -39.26 -23.92
CA LEU A 2 35.79 -38.49 -22.83
C LEU A 2 36.37 -37.08 -22.64
N THR A 3 37.62 -36.85 -23.07
CA THR A 3 38.27 -35.53 -23.06
C THR A 3 37.84 -34.62 -24.22
N ASP A 4 37.47 -35.20 -25.37
CA ASP A 4 37.05 -34.44 -26.56
C ASP A 4 35.61 -33.92 -26.44
N MET A 5 34.77 -34.63 -25.69
CA MET A 5 33.39 -34.21 -25.38
C MET A 5 33.36 -33.01 -24.41
N LEU A 6 34.31 -32.92 -23.47
CA LEU A 6 34.40 -31.79 -22.57
C LEU A 6 34.81 -30.51 -23.32
N SER A 7 35.75 -30.61 -24.26
CA SER A 7 36.25 -29.46 -25.02
C SER A 7 35.20 -28.87 -25.98
N LEU A 8 34.30 -29.71 -26.52
CA LEU A 8 33.17 -29.29 -27.36
C LEU A 8 32.07 -28.60 -26.55
N VAL A 9 31.81 -29.04 -25.32
CA VAL A 9 30.84 -28.39 -24.41
C VAL A 9 31.38 -27.05 -23.89
N THR A 10 32.69 -26.95 -23.60
CA THR A 10 33.30 -25.69 -23.17
C THR A 10 33.38 -24.65 -24.31
N MET A 11 33.62 -25.06 -25.57
CA MET A 11 33.56 -24.14 -26.71
C MET A 11 32.13 -23.70 -27.06
N ALA A 12 31.12 -24.56 -26.84
CA ALA A 12 29.72 -24.20 -27.04
C ALA A 12 29.22 -23.20 -25.97
N LEU A 13 29.64 -23.36 -24.71
CA LEU A 13 29.33 -22.43 -23.63
C LEU A 13 30.02 -21.06 -23.80
N SER A 14 31.27 -21.05 -24.29
CA SER A 14 32.01 -19.80 -24.56
C SER A 14 31.44 -19.00 -25.74
N ARG A 15 30.79 -19.65 -26.72
CA ARG A 15 30.09 -18.96 -27.83
C ARG A 15 28.65 -18.55 -27.51
N PHE A 16 28.04 -19.10 -26.45
CA PHE A 16 26.72 -18.67 -25.98
C PHE A 16 26.82 -17.41 -25.10
N GLN A 17 27.96 -17.19 -24.44
CA GLN A 17 28.24 -16.01 -23.62
C GLN A 17 28.68 -14.76 -24.40
N SER A 18 28.97 -14.86 -25.71
CA SER A 18 29.42 -13.71 -26.52
C SER A 18 28.33 -13.02 -27.35
N ASN A 19 27.07 -13.46 -27.24
CA ASN A 19 25.90 -12.90 -27.95
C ASN A 19 24.82 -12.29 -27.04
N PHE A 20 25.07 -12.24 -25.72
CA PHE A 20 24.25 -11.50 -24.78
C PHE A 20 25.11 -10.40 -24.20
N GLY A 21 24.81 -9.15 -24.56
CA GLY A 21 25.40 -7.98 -23.92
C GLY A 21 25.09 -7.99 -22.42
N ASP A 22 25.99 -7.40 -21.63
CA ASP A 22 25.93 -7.27 -20.17
C ASP A 22 24.51 -7.03 -19.63
N PRO A 23 23.99 -7.90 -18.73
CA PRO A 23 22.71 -7.66 -18.06
C PRO A 23 22.79 -6.72 -16.85
N GLU A 24 23.95 -6.15 -16.52
CA GLU A 24 24.17 -5.43 -15.25
C GLU A 24 23.84 -3.93 -15.26
N THR A 25 23.11 -3.39 -16.25
CA THR A 25 22.68 -1.98 -16.24
C THR A 25 21.20 -1.72 -16.50
N LEU A 26 20.31 -2.71 -16.32
CA LEU A 26 18.87 -2.54 -16.57
C LEU A 26 17.92 -2.87 -15.41
N PHE A 27 18.42 -3.15 -14.21
CA PHE A 27 17.57 -3.31 -13.02
C PHE A 27 18.16 -2.56 -11.83
N SER A 28 18.06 -1.22 -11.90
CA SER A 28 18.02 -0.38 -10.70
C SER A 28 16.63 -0.47 -10.09
N ALA A 29 16.59 -0.55 -8.77
CA ALA A 29 15.43 -0.76 -7.92
C ALA A 29 14.37 0.37 -8.00
N GLU A 30 13.64 0.45 -9.11
CA GLU A 30 12.44 1.27 -9.28
C GLU A 30 11.22 0.39 -9.60
N GLY A 31 10.94 -0.53 -8.68
CA GLY A 31 9.65 -1.21 -8.60
C GLY A 31 8.53 -0.21 -8.26
N GLN A 32 7.89 0.32 -9.30
CA GLN A 32 6.56 0.93 -9.34
C GLN A 32 5.93 1.31 -7.98
N ARG A 33 6.18 2.54 -7.52
CA ARG A 33 5.26 3.22 -6.59
C ARG A 33 4.13 3.85 -7.41
N ARG A 34 3.03 3.12 -7.58
CA ARG A 34 1.81 3.62 -8.25
C ARG A 34 1.15 4.69 -7.38
N THR A 35 1.47 5.94 -7.63
CA THR A 35 0.56 7.04 -7.33
C THR A 35 -0.41 7.16 -8.48
N HIS A 36 -1.69 6.90 -8.21
CA HIS A 36 -2.76 7.07 -9.20
C HIS A 36 -2.80 8.55 -9.63
N LEU A 37 -2.11 8.85 -10.72
CA LEU A 37 -2.40 10.04 -11.51
C LEU A 37 -3.76 9.77 -12.16
N LEU A 38 -4.81 10.42 -11.68
CA LEU A 38 -6.21 10.00 -11.86
C LEU A 38 -6.65 9.94 -13.33
N TRP A 39 -5.91 10.55 -14.23
CA TRP A 39 -6.15 10.63 -15.67
C TRP A 39 -4.97 10.16 -16.52
N LEU A 40 -3.84 9.76 -15.93
CA LEU A 40 -2.69 9.32 -16.73
C LEU A 40 -2.85 7.83 -17.03
N PRO A 41 -3.05 7.46 -18.30
CA PRO A 41 -3.07 6.07 -18.71
C PRO A 41 -1.72 5.40 -18.43
N ASP A 42 -1.79 4.12 -18.04
CA ASP A 42 -0.63 3.30 -17.69
C ASP A 42 0.27 3.12 -18.93
N PRO A 43 1.59 3.40 -18.87
CA PRO A 43 2.51 3.18 -19.98
C PRO A 43 2.60 1.70 -20.42
N THR A 44 2.07 0.77 -19.63
CA THR A 44 1.97 -0.66 -19.97
C THR A 44 0.74 -1.03 -20.81
N GLY A 45 -0.16 -0.08 -21.10
CA GLY A 45 -1.33 -0.31 -21.95
C GLY A 45 -2.43 -1.17 -21.34
N VAL A 46 -2.41 -1.39 -20.02
CA VAL A 46 -3.49 -2.10 -19.32
C VAL A 46 -4.58 -1.10 -18.93
N GLU A 47 -5.71 -1.13 -19.64
CA GLU A 47 -6.94 -0.46 -19.20
C GLU A 47 -7.44 -1.15 -17.92
N TYR A 48 -7.42 -0.43 -16.81
CA TYR A 48 -8.12 -0.82 -15.59
C TYR A 48 -9.43 -0.02 -15.49
N PRO A 49 -10.55 -0.66 -15.13
CA PRO A 49 -11.79 0.08 -14.87
C PRO A 49 -11.51 1.10 -13.75
N ALA A 50 -11.88 2.35 -14.01
CA ALA A 50 -11.79 3.43 -13.04
C ALA A 50 -12.37 2.97 -11.69
N PRO A 51 -11.75 3.29 -10.54
CA PRO A 51 -12.32 2.97 -9.24
C PRO A 51 -13.68 3.66 -9.14
N SER A 52 -14.74 2.85 -9.19
CA SER A 52 -16.10 3.31 -8.93
C SER A 52 -16.19 3.73 -7.48
N GLY A 53 -16.00 5.02 -7.23
CA GLY A 53 -16.23 5.61 -5.92
C GLY A 53 -15.19 6.64 -5.52
N TYR A 54 -15.05 7.73 -6.28
CA TYR A 54 -14.52 9.00 -5.77
C TYR A 54 -14.96 10.17 -6.68
N PHE A 55 -16.27 10.35 -6.87
CA PHE A 55 -16.86 11.63 -7.26
C PHE A 55 -18.29 11.70 -6.72
N PRO A 56 -18.68 12.73 -5.94
CA PRO A 56 -20.08 13.02 -5.70
C PRO A 56 -20.63 13.67 -6.96
N THR A 57 -21.30 12.89 -7.81
CA THR A 57 -22.15 13.47 -8.85
C THR A 57 -23.36 14.09 -8.17
N GLY A 58 -23.28 15.39 -7.89
CA GLY A 58 -24.44 16.22 -7.60
C GLY A 58 -25.29 16.34 -8.85
N GLY A 59 -26.47 15.74 -8.83
CA GLY A 59 -27.49 15.87 -9.86
C GLY A 59 -28.79 15.28 -9.31
N GLY A 60 -29.73 16.15 -8.93
CA GLY A 60 -30.96 15.76 -8.28
C GLY A 60 -31.89 14.96 -9.18
N ASN A 61 -32.60 13.99 -8.59
CA ASN A 61 -34.04 13.88 -8.76
C ASN A 61 -34.64 13.06 -7.61
N TRP A 62 -35.60 13.68 -6.94
CA TRP A 62 -36.52 13.05 -6.01
C TRP A 62 -37.52 12.18 -6.77
N PHE A 63 -38.08 11.18 -6.07
CA PHE A 63 -39.11 10.21 -6.49
C PHE A 63 -38.63 8.98 -7.28
N CYS A 64 -38.51 7.83 -6.61
CA CYS A 64 -39.46 6.71 -6.75
C CYS A 64 -39.15 5.53 -5.81
N ASP A 65 -40.24 4.93 -5.30
CA ASP A 65 -40.43 3.63 -4.63
C ASP A 65 -39.59 3.27 -3.39
N ARG A 66 -40.15 3.01 -2.19
CA ARG A 66 -41.50 2.57 -1.76
C ARG A 66 -42.07 1.36 -2.52
N GLN A 67 -41.39 0.23 -2.46
CA GLN A 67 -42.03 -1.08 -2.27
C GLN A 67 -40.96 -2.16 -2.15
N TYR A 68 -40.64 -2.60 -0.93
CA TYR A 68 -40.22 -3.97 -0.64
C TYR A 68 -40.19 -4.18 0.88
N ARG A 69 -41.36 -4.01 1.53
CA ARG A 69 -41.58 -4.66 2.83
C ARG A 69 -42.04 -6.07 2.56
N ARG A 70 -41.12 -6.99 2.82
CA ARG A 70 -41.34 -8.43 2.90
C ARG A 70 -42.40 -8.72 3.95
N PHE A 71 -43.37 -9.53 3.53
CA PHE A 71 -44.21 -10.35 4.38
C PHE A 71 -43.34 -11.33 5.22
N HIS A 72 -43.87 -11.67 6.40
CA HIS A 72 -43.42 -12.68 7.38
C HIS A 72 -42.15 -12.31 8.16
N GLY A 73 -42.14 -12.27 9.49
CA GLY A 73 -43.06 -12.71 10.53
C GLY A 73 -42.19 -12.93 11.77
N ALA A 74 -42.39 -12.11 12.80
CA ALA A 74 -41.80 -12.31 14.12
C ALA A 74 -42.64 -13.35 14.88
N ASP A 75 -41.99 -14.13 15.73
CA ASP A 75 -42.42 -14.52 17.10
C ASP A 75 -41.45 -15.61 17.62
N THR A 76 -40.52 -15.24 18.52
CA THR A 76 -40.51 -15.45 20.00
C THR A 76 -40.17 -16.90 20.42
N VAL A 77 -38.97 -17.13 20.96
CA VAL A 77 -38.62 -17.25 22.40
C VAL A 77 -39.31 -18.44 23.09
N GLU A 78 -38.55 -19.47 23.49
CA GLU A 78 -38.49 -19.93 24.89
C GLU A 78 -37.44 -21.04 25.14
N ASN A 79 -36.89 -20.98 26.36
CA ASN A 79 -35.95 -21.90 26.98
C ASN A 79 -36.52 -23.30 27.18
N SER A 80 -35.66 -24.32 27.20
CA SER A 80 -35.85 -25.44 28.13
C SER A 80 -34.55 -26.15 28.49
N THR A 81 -34.48 -26.50 29.75
CA THR A 81 -33.35 -26.93 30.56
C THR A 81 -33.19 -28.45 30.64
N SER A 82 -31.93 -28.86 30.83
CA SER A 82 -31.48 -29.91 31.78
C SER A 82 -31.60 -31.41 31.46
N ASN A 83 -30.52 -32.11 31.86
CA ASN A 83 -30.39 -33.48 32.37
C ASN A 83 -29.94 -34.59 31.42
N ALA A 84 -28.66 -35.01 31.55
CA ALA A 84 -28.25 -36.32 32.11
C ALA A 84 -26.75 -36.56 31.81
N ARG A 85 -25.82 -36.35 32.77
CA ARG A 85 -25.29 -37.31 33.76
C ARG A 85 -24.56 -38.55 33.20
N ARG A 86 -23.29 -38.67 33.63
CA ARG A 86 -22.45 -39.87 33.91
C ARG A 86 -21.42 -40.19 32.81
N LEU A 87 -20.14 -39.84 33.00
CA LEU A 87 -19.10 -40.55 33.77
C LEU A 87 -18.74 -41.91 33.15
N PHE A 88 -17.57 -42.02 32.52
CA PHE A 88 -16.64 -43.15 32.72
C PHE A 88 -15.20 -42.70 32.44
N MET A 89 -14.49 -42.48 33.53
CA MET A 89 -13.08 -42.17 33.64
C MET A 89 -12.32 -43.52 33.74
N SER A 90 -11.14 -43.58 33.13
CA SER A 90 -9.98 -44.39 33.54
C SER A 90 -10.15 -45.90 33.80
N MET A 91 -9.52 -46.72 32.95
CA MET A 91 -9.09 -48.07 33.29
C MET A 91 -7.64 -48.30 32.80
N ILE A 92 -6.66 -48.09 33.69
CA ILE A 92 -5.71 -49.11 34.22
C ILE A 92 -4.81 -49.69 33.10
N ILE A 93 -3.64 -49.12 32.81
CA ILE A 93 -2.32 -49.47 33.42
C ILE A 93 -2.31 -50.85 34.07
N LEU A 94 -1.80 -51.89 33.40
CA LEU A 94 -0.83 -52.89 33.91
C LEU A 94 -0.80 -54.16 33.03
N THR A 95 0.06 -54.21 32.01
CA THR A 95 0.56 -55.47 31.44
C THR A 95 2.05 -55.37 31.14
N ALA A 96 2.83 -55.82 32.12
CA ALA A 96 4.06 -56.61 32.08
C ALA A 96 5.10 -56.38 30.95
N LEU A 97 6.30 -56.00 31.41
CA LEU A 97 7.59 -56.24 30.77
C LEU A 97 7.80 -57.72 30.39
N LEU A 98 8.23 -57.99 29.15
CA LEU A 98 9.30 -58.96 28.78
C LEU A 98 9.38 -59.12 27.25
N ALA A 99 10.19 -58.27 26.60
CA ALA A 99 10.90 -58.59 25.36
C ALA A 99 11.92 -57.47 25.08
N CYS A 100 13.14 -57.64 25.59
CA CYS A 100 14.27 -56.81 25.19
C CYS A 100 14.82 -57.37 23.87
N SER A 101 14.22 -56.95 22.76
CA SER A 101 14.82 -57.09 21.43
C SER A 101 15.59 -55.81 21.12
N PRO A 102 16.74 -55.87 20.43
CA PRO A 102 17.42 -54.67 19.97
C PRO A 102 16.48 -53.92 19.02
N LEU A 103 16.02 -52.75 19.47
CA LEU A 103 15.34 -51.77 18.63
C LEU A 103 16.33 -51.36 17.53
N THR A 104 16.13 -51.92 16.34
CA THR A 104 16.56 -51.27 15.11
C THR A 104 15.92 -49.90 15.11
N VAL A 105 16.73 -48.85 15.18
CA VAL A 105 16.31 -47.48 14.84
C VAL A 105 15.93 -47.53 13.37
N GLY A 106 14.68 -47.91 13.09
CA GLY A 106 14.06 -47.58 11.82
C GLY A 106 13.87 -46.08 11.82
N ASP A 107 14.29 -45.41 10.75
CA ASP A 107 13.85 -44.06 10.46
C ASP A 107 12.33 -44.02 10.66
N GLU A 108 11.87 -43.31 11.69
CA GLU A 108 10.47 -42.97 11.77
C GLU A 108 10.13 -42.22 10.48
N PRO A 109 9.04 -42.57 9.78
CA PRO A 109 8.55 -41.75 8.69
C PRO A 109 8.34 -40.36 9.28
N THR A 110 9.15 -39.38 8.86
CA THR A 110 8.92 -37.97 9.20
C THR A 110 7.51 -37.67 8.74
N ALA A 111 6.58 -37.62 9.70
CA ALA A 111 5.22 -37.19 9.46
C ALA A 111 5.32 -35.84 8.75
N PRO A 112 4.55 -35.60 7.67
CA PRO A 112 4.56 -34.30 7.01
C PRO A 112 4.27 -33.26 8.08
N VAL A 113 5.20 -32.32 8.27
CA VAL A 113 5.02 -31.20 9.19
C VAL A 113 3.71 -30.53 8.77
N ALA A 114 2.66 -30.73 9.57
CA ALA A 114 1.38 -30.10 9.32
C ALA A 114 1.64 -28.59 9.36
N SER A 115 1.52 -27.95 8.20
CA SER A 115 1.67 -26.51 8.03
C SER A 115 0.68 -25.80 8.95
N GLN A 116 1.17 -25.29 10.08
CA GLN A 116 0.34 -24.47 10.94
C GLN A 116 0.10 -23.14 10.25
N PRO A 117 -1.16 -22.67 10.14
CA PRO A 117 -1.44 -21.35 9.60
C PRO A 117 -0.71 -20.29 10.44
N LEU A 118 -0.38 -19.15 9.81
CA LEU A 118 0.25 -18.05 10.55
C LEU A 118 -0.57 -17.68 11.79
N PRO A 119 0.08 -17.48 12.95
CA PRO A 119 -0.60 -17.13 14.19
C PRO A 119 -1.00 -15.66 14.19
N TRP A 120 -1.98 -15.30 13.36
CA TRP A 120 -2.50 -13.94 13.26
C TRP A 120 -3.16 -13.50 14.56
N VAL A 121 -2.72 -12.36 15.07
CA VAL A 121 -3.38 -11.61 16.13
C VAL A 121 -4.30 -10.58 15.46
N MET A 122 -5.54 -10.46 15.93
CA MET A 122 -6.50 -9.47 15.40
C MET A 122 -6.74 -8.29 16.35
N ASP A 123 -6.15 -8.34 17.55
CA ASP A 123 -6.24 -7.29 18.56
C ASP A 123 -4.91 -6.53 18.65
N ILE A 124 -4.97 -5.21 18.43
CA ILE A 124 -3.80 -4.32 18.45
C ILE A 124 -3.11 -4.30 19.82
N SER A 125 -3.87 -4.33 20.91
CA SER A 125 -3.33 -4.30 22.27
C SER A 125 -2.58 -5.59 22.58
N ILE A 126 -3.14 -6.74 22.19
CA ILE A 126 -2.48 -8.04 22.32
C ILE A 126 -1.20 -8.09 21.48
N ALA A 127 -1.25 -7.60 20.23
CA ALA A 127 -0.07 -7.60 19.35
C ALA A 127 1.09 -6.77 19.93
N LYS A 128 0.79 -5.58 20.48
CA LYS A 128 1.80 -4.73 21.15
C LYS A 128 2.39 -5.41 22.38
N GLU A 129 1.56 -6.05 23.20
CA GLU A 129 2.02 -6.73 24.39
C GLU A 129 2.91 -7.94 24.06
N LEU A 130 2.53 -8.75 23.08
CA LEU A 130 3.34 -9.86 22.58
C LEU A 130 4.67 -9.37 21.99
N ALA A 131 4.63 -8.31 21.17
CA ALA A 131 5.82 -7.75 20.54
C ALA A 131 6.82 -7.25 21.59
N ARG A 132 6.33 -6.56 22.63
CA ARG A 132 7.13 -6.10 23.76
C ARG A 132 7.71 -7.27 24.57
N LYS A 133 6.89 -8.30 24.84
CA LYS A 133 7.30 -9.47 25.63
C LYS A 133 8.35 -10.32 24.91
N GLU A 134 8.20 -10.48 23.59
CA GLU A 134 9.06 -11.32 22.76
C GLU A 134 10.24 -10.56 22.14
N GLY A 135 10.29 -9.24 22.27
CA GLY A 135 11.33 -8.40 21.65
C GLY A 135 11.25 -8.38 20.12
N LYS A 136 10.04 -8.58 19.57
CA LYS A 136 9.77 -8.66 18.14
C LYS A 136 9.19 -7.35 17.59
N ASP A 137 9.37 -7.15 16.30
CA ASP A 137 8.66 -6.10 15.56
C ASP A 137 7.23 -6.59 15.24
N ILE A 138 6.37 -5.72 14.70
CA ILE A 138 5.01 -6.07 14.28
C ILE A 138 4.94 -5.96 12.75
N LEU A 139 4.47 -7.03 12.10
CA LEU A 139 4.05 -7.00 10.70
C LEU A 139 2.54 -6.86 10.67
N ILE A 140 2.07 -5.70 10.22
CA ILE A 140 0.66 -5.34 10.17
C ILE A 140 0.16 -5.52 8.74
N ASN A 141 -0.79 -6.42 8.52
CA ASN A 141 -1.47 -6.60 7.25
C ASN A 141 -2.81 -5.86 7.27
N PHE A 142 -2.89 -4.73 6.57
CA PHE A 142 -4.15 -4.06 6.25
C PHE A 142 -4.75 -4.72 5.01
N THR A 143 -5.96 -5.26 5.13
CA THR A 143 -6.56 -6.12 4.11
C THR A 143 -8.09 -5.97 4.04
N GLY A 144 -8.67 -6.46 2.94
CA GLY A 144 -10.13 -6.63 2.79
C GLY A 144 -10.44 -8.07 2.42
N SER A 145 -10.66 -8.92 3.41
CA SER A 145 -10.67 -10.38 3.27
C SER A 145 -11.66 -10.93 2.24
N ASP A 146 -12.83 -10.31 2.09
CA ASP A 146 -13.92 -10.82 1.25
C ASP A 146 -13.94 -10.21 -0.16
N TRP A 147 -13.46 -8.98 -0.35
CA TRP A 147 -13.57 -8.25 -1.63
C TRP A 147 -12.23 -7.95 -2.34
N CYS A 148 -11.09 -7.98 -1.64
CA CYS A 148 -9.80 -7.59 -2.22
C CYS A 148 -9.07 -8.78 -2.88
N GLY A 149 -9.06 -8.84 -4.21
CA GLY A 149 -8.38 -9.91 -4.96
C GLY A 149 -6.87 -9.98 -4.71
N TRP A 150 -6.19 -8.84 -4.71
CA TRP A 150 -4.75 -8.75 -4.43
C TRP A 150 -4.39 -9.15 -3.00
N CYS A 151 -5.29 -8.93 -2.06
CA CYS A 151 -5.11 -9.36 -0.68
C CYS A 151 -5.15 -10.87 -0.56
N LYS A 152 -6.09 -11.52 -1.26
CA LYS A 152 -6.18 -13.00 -1.34
C LYS A 152 -4.95 -13.60 -2.04
N ARG A 153 -4.39 -12.91 -3.04
CA ARG A 153 -3.12 -13.33 -3.68
C ARG A 153 -1.95 -13.23 -2.71
N LEU A 154 -1.76 -12.11 -2.02
CA LEU A 154 -0.71 -11.97 -1.01
C LEU A 154 -0.83 -13.04 0.09
N ASP A 155 -2.06 -13.28 0.56
CA ASP A 155 -2.29 -14.33 1.56
C ASP A 155 -1.95 -15.73 1.03
N GLY A 156 -2.44 -16.10 -0.16
CA GLY A 156 -2.23 -17.43 -0.73
C GLY A 156 -0.80 -17.71 -1.20
N GLU A 157 -0.13 -16.72 -1.79
CA GLU A 157 1.19 -16.87 -2.40
C GLU A 157 2.35 -16.63 -1.41
N VAL A 158 2.10 -15.93 -0.31
CA VAL A 158 3.14 -15.55 0.67
C VAL A 158 2.78 -16.03 2.06
N PHE A 159 1.72 -15.50 2.66
CA PHE A 159 1.47 -15.68 4.09
C PHE A 159 1.00 -17.10 4.47
N SER A 160 0.24 -17.75 3.61
CA SER A 160 -0.23 -19.13 3.81
C SER A 160 0.84 -20.17 3.47
N VAL A 161 2.00 -19.76 2.93
CA VAL A 161 3.07 -20.69 2.59
C VAL A 161 3.96 -20.96 3.82
N PRO A 162 4.22 -22.24 4.18
CA PRO A 162 4.94 -22.58 5.41
C PRO A 162 6.33 -21.95 5.54
N SER A 163 7.07 -21.82 4.43
CA SER A 163 8.42 -21.25 4.42
C SER A 163 8.47 -19.80 4.91
N PHE A 164 7.38 -19.04 4.75
CA PHE A 164 7.26 -17.69 5.27
C PHE A 164 7.29 -17.66 6.81
N HIS A 165 6.53 -18.55 7.46
CA HIS A 165 6.46 -18.61 8.91
C HIS A 165 7.78 -19.04 9.54
N GLU A 166 8.43 -20.07 8.98
CA GLU A 166 9.65 -20.64 9.53
C GLU A 166 10.83 -19.64 9.58
N SER A 167 10.83 -18.69 8.64
CA SER A 167 11.86 -17.67 8.50
C SER A 167 11.48 -16.34 9.16
N ALA A 168 10.42 -15.66 8.68
CA ALA A 168 10.02 -14.34 9.21
C ALA A 168 9.30 -14.41 10.56
N GLY A 169 8.66 -15.54 10.91
CA GLY A 169 7.86 -15.65 12.14
C GLY A 169 8.67 -15.52 13.42
N LYS A 170 9.99 -15.65 13.31
CA LYS A 170 10.91 -15.41 14.42
C LYS A 170 11.12 -13.93 14.71
N GLN A 171 10.83 -13.04 13.77
CA GLN A 171 11.14 -11.61 13.85
C GLN A 171 9.92 -10.74 14.14
N TYR A 172 8.73 -11.23 13.81
CA TYR A 172 7.50 -10.46 13.84
C TYR A 172 6.41 -11.10 14.69
N ILE A 173 5.61 -10.25 15.31
CA ILE A 173 4.22 -10.55 15.65
C ILE A 173 3.36 -10.17 14.45
N TYR A 174 2.50 -11.09 14.03
CA TYR A 174 1.62 -10.89 12.87
C TYR A 174 0.29 -10.29 13.31
N LEU A 175 0.00 -9.07 12.87
CA LEU A 175 -1.24 -8.36 13.16
C LEU A 175 -2.10 -8.27 11.90
N TYR A 176 -3.32 -8.78 11.97
CA TYR A 176 -4.28 -8.80 10.88
C TYR A 176 -5.37 -7.74 11.12
N LEU A 177 -5.37 -6.68 10.31
CA LEU A 177 -6.37 -5.61 10.39
C LEU A 177 -7.26 -5.66 9.14
N ASP A 178 -8.44 -6.25 9.33
CA ASP A 178 -9.40 -6.48 8.25
C ASP A 178 -10.41 -5.33 8.11
N PHE A 179 -10.79 -5.06 6.86
CA PHE A 179 -11.79 -4.09 6.44
C PHE A 179 -12.80 -4.74 5.48
N PRO A 180 -13.58 -5.74 5.96
CA PRO A 180 -14.50 -6.49 5.12
C PRO A 180 -15.75 -5.68 4.76
N ARG A 181 -16.50 -6.12 3.74
CA ARG A 181 -17.76 -5.48 3.30
C ARG A 181 -19.01 -6.24 3.73
N SER A 182 -18.92 -7.55 3.89
CA SER A 182 -20.02 -8.39 4.34
C SER A 182 -20.23 -8.30 5.85
N GLU A 183 -21.48 -8.35 6.28
CA GLU A 183 -21.85 -8.27 7.70
C GLU A 183 -21.27 -9.46 8.50
N GLU A 184 -21.24 -10.65 7.89
CA GLU A 184 -20.71 -11.86 8.50
C GLU A 184 -19.20 -11.79 8.76
N ALA A 185 -18.46 -11.11 7.89
CA ALA A 185 -17.03 -10.91 8.08
C ALA A 185 -16.74 -9.75 9.05
N ARG A 186 -17.52 -8.67 8.98
CA ARG A 186 -17.46 -7.55 9.94
C ARG A 186 -17.67 -8.00 11.38
N ALA A 187 -18.60 -8.93 11.61
CA ALA A 187 -18.83 -9.54 12.93
C ALA A 187 -17.61 -10.27 13.52
N LYS A 188 -16.57 -10.56 12.72
CA LYS A 188 -15.31 -11.19 13.17
C LYS A 188 -14.21 -10.18 13.48
N VAL A 189 -14.40 -8.91 13.13
CA VAL A 189 -13.44 -7.84 13.44
C VAL A 189 -13.54 -7.50 14.93
N ILE A 190 -12.40 -7.52 15.62
CA ILE A 190 -12.37 -7.31 17.08
C ILE A 190 -12.75 -5.87 17.46
N ASP A 191 -12.21 -4.89 16.73
CA ASP A 191 -12.48 -3.46 16.97
C ASP A 191 -12.39 -2.66 15.67
N GLU A 192 -13.53 -2.47 14.99
CA GLU A 192 -13.59 -1.73 13.73
C GLU A 192 -13.14 -0.27 13.88
N ALA A 193 -13.43 0.36 15.02
CA ALA A 193 -13.10 1.76 15.27
C ALA A 193 -11.59 1.94 15.46
N LEU A 194 -10.95 1.05 16.22
CA LEU A 194 -9.51 1.07 16.42
C LEU A 194 -8.74 0.69 15.14
N ASN A 195 -9.26 -0.26 14.35
CA ASN A 195 -8.70 -0.58 13.04
C ASN A 195 -8.75 0.64 12.11
N SER A 196 -9.91 1.31 12.03
CA SER A 196 -10.09 2.51 11.21
C SER A 196 -9.19 3.65 11.65
N LYS A 197 -9.11 3.91 12.96
CA LYS A 197 -8.20 4.91 13.53
C LYS A 197 -6.74 4.60 13.19
N SER A 198 -6.30 3.35 13.35
CA SER A 198 -4.92 2.95 13.05
C SER A 198 -4.60 3.10 11.57
N ARG A 199 -5.57 2.77 10.70
CA ARG A 199 -5.48 2.95 9.25
C ARG A 199 -5.31 4.42 8.86
N GLU A 200 -6.08 5.30 9.49
CA GLU A 200 -6.03 6.75 9.29
C GLU A 200 -4.70 7.35 9.79
N GLU A 201 -4.29 7.02 11.02
CA GLU A 201 -3.04 7.52 11.61
C GLU A 201 -1.81 7.12 10.80
N ILE A 202 -1.79 5.90 10.25
CA ILE A 202 -0.69 5.43 9.40
C ILE A 202 -0.83 5.95 7.95
N GLY A 203 -2.02 6.39 7.54
CA GLY A 203 -2.28 6.88 6.19
C GLY A 203 -2.36 5.75 5.16
N VAL A 204 -3.16 4.72 5.44
CA VAL A 204 -3.40 3.56 4.56
C VAL A 204 -4.74 3.73 3.83
N SER A 205 -4.70 3.94 2.52
CA SER A 205 -5.90 4.12 1.68
C SER A 205 -6.16 2.98 0.70
N VAL A 206 -5.16 2.11 0.47
CA VAL A 206 -5.20 1.02 -0.53
C VAL A 206 -4.85 -0.33 0.11
N PHE A 207 -5.34 -1.41 -0.50
CA PHE A 207 -5.17 -2.77 0.00
C PHE A 207 -4.62 -3.71 -1.10
N PRO A 208 -3.76 -4.68 -0.76
CA PRO A 208 -3.17 -4.88 0.57
C PRO A 208 -2.09 -3.83 0.86
N THR A 209 -2.00 -3.39 2.11
CA THR A 209 -0.85 -2.62 2.60
C THR A 209 -0.25 -3.32 3.80
N VAL A 210 1.05 -3.59 3.74
CA VAL A 210 1.82 -4.17 4.83
C VAL A 210 2.70 -3.10 5.45
N ILE A 211 2.62 -2.98 6.77
CA ILE A 211 3.41 -2.05 7.56
C ILE A 211 4.31 -2.85 8.49
N LEU A 212 5.60 -2.54 8.47
CA LEU A 212 6.53 -3.02 9.48
C LEU A 212 6.68 -1.94 10.54
N ALA A 213 6.40 -2.30 11.79
CA ALA A 213 6.38 -1.37 12.91
C ALA A 213 7.15 -1.96 14.10
N ASP A 214 7.57 -1.09 15.02
CA ASP A 214 8.10 -1.57 16.30
C ASP A 214 6.99 -2.06 17.24
N SER A 215 7.37 -2.51 18.45
CA SER A 215 6.44 -3.02 19.45
C SER A 215 5.41 -2.01 19.96
N GLN A 216 5.52 -0.72 19.60
CA GLN A 216 4.56 0.33 19.93
C GLN A 216 3.59 0.66 18.77
N MET A 217 3.69 -0.05 17.64
CA MET A 217 3.06 0.27 16.34
C MET A 217 3.60 1.55 15.68
N ARG A 218 4.85 1.96 15.98
CA ARG A 218 5.47 3.07 15.23
C ARG A 218 6.03 2.50 13.91
N PRO A 219 5.53 2.93 12.74
CA PRO A 219 5.88 2.33 11.46
C PRO A 219 7.29 2.74 11.04
N TYR A 220 8.05 1.82 10.44
CA TYR A 220 9.35 2.10 9.85
C TYR A 220 9.47 1.66 8.39
N ALA A 221 8.54 0.86 7.88
CA ALA A 221 8.46 0.53 6.46
C ALA A 221 7.02 0.30 6.01
N ARG A 222 6.80 0.50 4.72
CA ARG A 222 5.53 0.26 4.01
C ARG A 222 5.79 -0.52 2.75
N THR A 223 4.98 -1.55 2.51
CA THR A 223 4.94 -2.30 1.25
C THR A 223 3.53 -2.84 0.98
N GLY A 224 3.38 -3.66 -0.05
CA GLY A 224 2.12 -4.28 -0.46
C GLY A 224 2.36 -5.69 -0.98
N TYR A 225 1.62 -6.09 -2.02
CA TYR A 225 1.86 -7.33 -2.73
C TYR A 225 3.11 -7.23 -3.62
N LEU A 226 3.88 -8.32 -3.68
CA LEU A 226 5.04 -8.49 -4.55
C LEU A 226 4.98 -9.91 -5.12
N GLU A 227 5.15 -10.04 -6.44
CA GLU A 227 5.23 -11.35 -7.09
C GLU A 227 6.57 -12.03 -6.78
N GLY A 228 6.60 -13.37 -6.84
CA GLY A 228 7.83 -14.14 -6.59
C GLY A 228 7.83 -15.01 -5.33
N GLY A 229 6.66 -15.16 -4.69
CA GLY A 229 6.46 -16.11 -3.59
C GLY A 229 7.08 -15.66 -2.25
N PRO A 230 7.08 -16.55 -1.25
CA PRO A 230 7.48 -16.19 0.11
C PRO A 230 8.98 -15.88 0.23
N GLU A 231 9.86 -16.53 -0.53
CA GLU A 231 11.30 -16.30 -0.47
C GLU A 231 11.66 -14.88 -0.89
N THR A 232 11.17 -14.44 -2.05
CA THR A 232 11.33 -13.05 -2.54
C THR A 232 10.75 -12.04 -1.54
N TYR A 233 9.57 -12.34 -0.98
CA TYR A 233 8.94 -11.46 -0.01
C TYR A 233 9.73 -11.35 1.31
N LEU A 234 10.34 -12.45 1.76
CA LEU A 234 11.18 -12.49 2.96
C LEU A 234 12.44 -11.64 2.79
N GLU A 235 13.12 -11.74 1.65
CA GLU A 235 14.27 -10.92 1.31
C GLU A 235 13.90 -9.43 1.33
N HIS A 236 12.80 -9.09 0.65
CA HIS A 236 12.27 -7.72 0.61
C HIS A 236 11.98 -7.15 2.00
N ILE A 237 11.23 -7.86 2.86
CA ILE A 237 10.94 -7.34 4.21
C ILE A 237 12.18 -7.31 5.11
N ALA A 238 13.19 -8.15 4.87
CA ALA A 238 14.46 -8.09 5.58
C ALA A 238 15.26 -6.82 5.21
N GLU A 239 15.29 -6.44 3.93
CA GLU A 239 15.89 -5.18 3.47
C GLU A 239 15.18 -3.96 4.08
N LEU A 240 13.84 -3.96 4.05
CA LEU A 240 13.01 -2.92 4.67
C LEU A 240 13.26 -2.82 6.18
N ARG A 241 13.45 -3.94 6.87
CA ARG A 241 13.82 -3.95 8.29
C ARG A 241 15.21 -3.39 8.52
N GLY A 242 16.14 -3.62 7.60
CA GLY A 242 17.49 -3.06 7.61
C GLY A 242 17.48 -1.54 7.49
N SER A 243 16.79 -0.98 6.49
CA SER A 243 16.64 0.47 6.34
C SER A 243 15.89 1.11 7.52
N GLY A 244 14.85 0.42 8.01
CA GLY A 244 14.06 0.82 9.17
C GLY A 244 14.85 0.99 10.48
N GLN A 245 16.05 0.41 10.59
CA GLN A 245 16.92 0.63 11.75
C GLN A 245 17.27 2.11 11.96
N LYS A 246 17.32 2.92 10.89
CA LYS A 246 17.57 4.37 11.00
C LYS A 246 16.45 5.08 11.78
N ILE A 247 15.20 4.70 11.53
CA ILE A 247 14.03 5.23 12.24
C ILE A 247 14.02 4.71 13.68
N LYS A 248 14.28 3.41 13.89
CA LYS A 248 14.35 2.82 15.24
C LYS A 248 15.46 3.44 16.09
N ALA A 249 16.61 3.75 15.49
CA ALA A 249 17.69 4.48 16.15
C ALA A 249 17.24 5.88 16.57
N LEU A 250 16.57 6.64 15.68
CA LEU A 250 16.01 7.95 16.03
C LEU A 250 15.00 7.86 17.19
N LEU A 251 14.12 6.86 17.17
CA LEU A 251 13.08 6.65 18.17
C LEU A 251 13.60 6.22 19.55
N SER A 252 14.76 5.59 19.60
CA SER A 252 15.38 5.09 20.85
C SER A 252 16.51 5.98 21.38
N ALA A 253 17.02 6.90 20.55
CA ALA A 253 18.08 7.81 20.91
C ALA A 253 17.66 8.84 21.97
N LYS A 254 18.62 9.25 22.80
CA LYS A 254 18.46 10.40 23.69
C LYS A 254 18.30 11.69 22.88
N GLU A 255 17.67 12.71 23.45
CA GLU A 255 17.34 13.95 22.75
C GLU A 255 18.56 14.63 22.11
N GLU A 256 19.72 14.58 22.78
CA GLU A 256 20.95 15.20 22.29
C GLU A 256 21.52 14.50 21.06
N GLN A 257 21.16 13.22 20.85
CA GLN A 257 21.63 12.39 19.74
C GLN A 257 20.66 12.38 18.57
N GLN A 258 19.38 12.71 18.81
CA GLN A 258 18.32 12.66 17.79
C GLN A 258 18.63 13.56 16.59
N GLN A 259 19.23 14.73 16.81
CA GLN A 259 19.58 15.67 15.74
C GLN A 259 20.46 15.05 14.65
N GLY A 260 21.46 14.25 15.03
CA GLY A 260 22.39 13.60 14.11
C GLY A 260 21.77 12.43 13.34
N LEU A 261 20.61 11.94 13.77
CA LEU A 261 19.91 10.79 13.17
C LEU A 261 18.78 11.22 12.22
N LEU A 262 18.37 12.49 12.26
CA LEU A 262 17.25 13.00 11.46
C LEU A 262 17.44 12.74 9.96
N ALA A 263 18.60 13.08 9.38
CA ALA A 263 18.83 12.93 7.94
C ALA A 263 18.62 11.49 7.46
N GLY A 264 19.19 10.52 8.17
CA GLY A 264 19.05 9.10 7.83
C GLY A 264 17.62 8.59 8.01
N ALA A 265 16.97 8.95 9.12
CA ALA A 265 15.60 8.53 9.41
C ALA A 265 14.59 9.15 8.44
N PHE A 266 14.72 10.45 8.12
CA PHE A 266 13.81 11.18 7.24
C PHE A 266 13.88 10.69 5.81
N SER A 267 15.06 10.27 5.33
CA SER A 267 15.18 9.59 4.05
C SER A 267 14.27 8.36 3.97
N VAL A 268 14.27 7.53 5.02
CA VAL A 268 13.45 6.31 5.08
C VAL A 268 11.97 6.64 5.30
N LEU A 269 11.66 7.64 6.12
CA LEU A 269 10.29 8.10 6.33
C LEU A 269 9.65 8.67 5.05
N ALA A 270 10.39 9.50 4.31
CA ALA A 270 9.93 10.07 3.05
C ALA A 270 9.70 8.97 2.01
N GLU A 271 10.67 8.06 1.90
CA GLU A 271 10.59 6.90 1.02
C GLU A 271 9.30 6.10 1.26
N HIS A 272 9.05 5.68 2.51
CA HIS A 272 7.89 4.86 2.84
C HIS A 272 6.59 5.66 3.04
N LYS A 273 6.57 6.96 2.72
CA LYS A 273 5.42 7.87 2.91
C LYS A 273 4.90 7.86 4.35
N LEU A 274 5.82 7.84 5.31
CA LEU A 274 5.54 7.78 6.74
C LEU A 274 5.71 9.12 7.45
N LEU A 275 6.14 10.18 6.76
CA LEU A 275 6.31 11.51 7.37
C LEU A 275 5.04 12.04 8.06
N GLY A 276 3.86 11.71 7.54
CA GLY A 276 2.56 12.13 8.10
C GLY A 276 2.09 11.34 9.31
N TYR A 277 2.83 10.30 9.74
CA TYR A 277 2.45 9.53 10.93
C TYR A 277 2.55 10.41 12.19
N PRO A 278 1.47 10.55 13.00
CA PRO A 278 1.44 11.48 14.14
C PRO A 278 2.59 11.31 15.14
N GLY A 279 3.08 10.08 15.31
CA GLY A 279 4.20 9.79 16.20
C GLY A 279 5.54 10.42 15.77
N PHE A 280 5.63 10.98 14.57
CA PHE A 280 6.83 11.67 14.08
C PHE A 280 6.76 13.20 14.11
N ASN A 281 5.65 13.80 14.56
CA ASN A 281 5.45 15.25 14.58
C ASN A 281 6.57 16.01 15.32
N LYS A 282 7.03 15.48 16.48
CA LYS A 282 8.18 16.06 17.21
C LYS A 282 9.41 16.17 16.31
N PHE A 283 9.69 15.13 15.53
CA PHE A 283 10.88 15.10 14.67
C PHE A 283 10.70 15.97 13.43
N LEU A 284 9.48 16.12 12.90
CA LEU A 284 9.19 17.09 11.83
C LEU A 284 9.53 18.51 12.31
N ASP A 285 9.13 18.86 13.54
CA ASP A 285 9.46 20.15 14.14
C ASP A 285 10.96 20.33 14.35
N MET A 286 11.66 19.30 14.82
CA MET A 286 13.12 19.33 14.94
C MET A 286 13.82 19.51 13.58
N ALA A 287 13.39 18.76 12.57
CA ALA A 287 13.94 18.84 11.21
C ALA A 287 13.69 20.22 10.57
N SER A 288 12.52 20.83 10.79
CA SER A 288 12.18 22.17 10.30
C SER A 288 13.07 23.29 10.87
N LYS A 289 13.68 23.05 12.04
CA LYS A 289 14.59 23.98 12.73
C LYS A 289 16.06 23.57 12.61
N SER A 290 16.34 22.53 11.85
CA SER A 290 17.70 22.01 11.69
C SER A 290 18.55 22.94 10.83
N GLY A 291 19.87 22.88 11.01
CA GLY A 291 20.82 23.53 10.09
C GLY A 291 20.93 22.83 8.72
N ASP A 292 20.28 21.68 8.54
CA ASP A 292 20.29 20.92 7.28
C ASP A 292 19.18 21.44 6.35
N GLN A 293 19.58 22.22 5.35
CA GLN A 293 18.67 22.80 4.37
C GLN A 293 17.87 21.75 3.57
N LYS A 294 18.39 20.53 3.39
CA LYS A 294 17.66 19.46 2.71
C LYS A 294 16.49 18.98 3.58
N LEU A 295 16.73 18.79 4.88
CA LEU A 295 15.68 18.42 5.83
C LEU A 295 14.60 19.50 5.94
N VAL A 296 15.00 20.77 6.05
CA VAL A 296 14.06 21.89 6.11
C VAL A 296 13.18 21.93 4.86
N LYS A 297 13.77 21.78 3.67
CA LYS A 297 13.01 21.72 2.40
C LYS A 297 12.07 20.52 2.33
N MET A 298 12.53 19.33 2.75
CA MET A 298 11.71 18.12 2.78
C MET A 298 10.49 18.29 3.69
N VAL A 299 10.66 18.88 4.88
CA VAL A 299 9.54 19.14 5.80
C VAL A 299 8.58 20.19 5.23
N ALA A 300 9.10 21.26 4.62
CA ALA A 300 8.28 22.26 3.97
C ALA A 300 7.44 21.66 2.83
N GLN A 301 8.06 20.85 1.95
CA GLN A 301 7.38 20.13 0.89
C GLN A 301 6.30 19.19 1.43
N HIS A 302 6.60 18.42 2.47
CA HIS A 302 5.63 17.53 3.11
C HIS A 302 4.41 18.30 3.64
N ARG A 303 4.63 19.43 4.32
CA ARG A 303 3.55 20.29 4.84
C ARG A 303 2.70 20.87 3.70
N SER A 304 3.34 21.42 2.66
CA SER A 304 2.62 21.93 1.48
C SER A 304 1.81 20.83 0.79
N LEU A 305 2.34 19.61 0.65
CA LEU A 305 1.57 18.49 0.10
C LEU A 305 0.39 18.10 1.00
N SER A 306 0.54 18.15 2.33
CA SER A 306 -0.56 17.92 3.25
C SER A 306 -1.67 18.97 3.10
N ASP A 307 -1.30 20.25 2.97
CA ASP A 307 -2.25 21.35 2.75
C ASP A 307 -2.98 21.20 1.41
N LEU A 308 -2.25 20.82 0.35
CA LEU A 308 -2.82 20.52 -0.95
C LEU A 308 -3.86 19.40 -0.86
N MET A 309 -3.53 18.31 -0.18
CA MET A 309 -4.44 17.18 -0.01
C MET A 309 -5.67 17.56 0.81
N ALA A 310 -5.55 18.46 1.80
CA ALA A 310 -6.70 18.98 2.53
C ALA A 310 -7.64 19.79 1.63
N LEU A 311 -7.10 20.59 0.69
CA LEU A 311 -7.89 21.32 -0.30
C LEU A 311 -8.60 20.37 -1.27
N MET A 312 -7.87 19.38 -1.80
CA MET A 312 -8.40 18.40 -2.74
C MET A 312 -9.47 17.46 -2.14
N ASN A 313 -9.39 17.18 -0.84
CA ASN A 313 -10.34 16.29 -0.14
C ASN A 313 -11.50 17.05 0.53
N SER A 314 -11.66 18.35 0.24
CA SER A 314 -12.76 19.13 0.77
C SER A 314 -14.12 18.62 0.25
N GLN A 315 -15.16 18.60 1.12
CA GLN A 315 -16.49 18.12 0.74
C GLN A 315 -17.09 18.91 -0.44
N LYS A 316 -16.75 20.20 -0.52
CA LYS A 316 -17.09 21.07 -1.62
C LYS A 316 -15.80 21.61 -2.20
N GLN A 317 -15.53 21.24 -3.45
CA GLN A 317 -14.31 21.65 -4.14
C GLN A 317 -14.22 23.17 -4.25
N ASP A 318 -13.17 23.75 -3.65
CA ASP A 318 -12.84 25.17 -3.72
C ASP A 318 -11.71 25.38 -4.74
N TYR A 319 -12.08 25.44 -6.02
CA TYR A 319 -11.13 25.66 -7.11
C TYR A 319 -10.37 26.99 -7.01
N PRO A 320 -10.99 28.13 -6.64
CA PRO A 320 -10.24 29.37 -6.40
C PRO A 320 -9.13 29.22 -5.35
N ALA A 321 -9.42 28.57 -4.21
CA ALA A 321 -8.40 28.30 -3.19
C ALA A 321 -7.31 27.35 -3.71
N LEU A 322 -7.69 26.32 -4.47
CA LEU A 322 -6.75 25.36 -5.06
C LEU A 322 -5.82 26.03 -6.08
N VAL A 323 -6.36 26.83 -7.00
CA VAL A 323 -5.60 27.60 -7.99
C VAL A 323 -4.64 28.56 -7.30
N LYS A 324 -5.12 29.30 -6.29
CA LYS A 324 -4.28 30.20 -5.50
C LYS A 324 -3.13 29.44 -4.84
N PHE A 325 -3.43 28.31 -4.20
CA PHE A 325 -2.43 27.47 -3.57
C PHE A 325 -1.35 27.01 -4.56
N LEU A 326 -1.76 26.53 -5.74
CA LEU A 326 -0.84 26.07 -6.78
C LEU A 326 0.04 27.21 -7.33
N LYS A 327 -0.50 28.42 -7.47
CA LYS A 327 0.25 29.63 -7.84
C LYS A 327 1.28 30.02 -6.78
N ASP A 328 0.90 29.96 -5.50
CA ASP A 328 1.78 30.32 -4.37
C ASP A 328 2.90 29.29 -4.14
N ASN A 329 2.78 28.08 -4.70
CA ASN A 329 3.74 26.98 -4.55
C ASN A 329 4.23 26.49 -5.93
N PRO A 330 4.98 27.30 -6.72
CA PRO A 330 5.39 26.94 -8.08
C PRO A 330 6.38 25.76 -8.14
N ASP A 331 7.21 25.60 -7.10
CA ASP A 331 8.24 24.56 -7.02
C ASP A 331 7.72 23.23 -6.43
N LEU A 332 6.46 23.18 -5.97
CA LEU A 332 5.88 21.95 -5.46
C LEU A 332 5.71 20.96 -6.63
N GLN A 333 6.16 19.74 -6.43
CA GLN A 333 6.13 18.69 -7.43
C GLN A 333 5.53 17.43 -6.82
N GLY A 334 5.21 16.48 -7.68
CA GLY A 334 4.69 15.19 -7.27
C GLY A 334 3.33 14.89 -7.87
N PRO A 335 2.88 13.65 -7.72
CA PRO A 335 1.70 13.16 -8.40
C PRO A 335 0.42 13.82 -7.89
N GLU A 336 0.36 14.20 -6.61
CA GLU A 336 -0.73 14.98 -6.04
C GLU A 336 -0.80 16.40 -6.65
N VAL A 337 0.35 16.99 -6.97
CA VAL A 337 0.42 18.31 -7.62
C VAL A 337 -0.03 18.23 -9.07
N LEU A 338 0.44 17.22 -9.80
CA LEU A 338 -0.08 16.93 -11.13
C LEU A 338 -1.59 16.76 -11.06
N ASN A 339 -2.08 15.95 -10.10
CA ASN A 339 -3.50 15.75 -9.73
C ASN A 339 -4.29 17.06 -9.56
N ALA A 340 -3.72 18.03 -8.85
CA ALA A 340 -4.35 19.32 -8.65
C ALA A 340 -4.28 20.25 -9.87
N LEU A 341 -3.16 20.25 -10.62
CA LEU A 341 -2.96 21.11 -11.79
C LEU A 341 -3.97 20.79 -12.90
N TRP A 342 -4.19 19.51 -13.19
CA TRP A 342 -5.20 19.13 -14.19
C TRP A 342 -6.62 19.41 -13.71
N LEU A 343 -6.98 19.11 -12.46
CA LEU A 343 -8.32 19.43 -11.99
C LEU A 343 -8.59 20.94 -12.09
N SER A 344 -7.57 21.74 -11.77
CA SER A 344 -7.65 23.20 -11.85
C SER A 344 -7.66 23.74 -13.29
N HIS A 345 -6.96 23.11 -14.25
CA HIS A 345 -6.95 23.59 -15.64
C HIS A 345 -8.35 23.54 -16.27
N GLY A 346 -9.12 22.49 -15.99
CA GLY A 346 -10.48 22.34 -16.51
C GLY A 346 -11.40 23.46 -15.99
N TRP A 347 -11.34 23.72 -14.69
CA TRP A 347 -12.10 24.81 -14.08
C TRP A 347 -11.67 26.19 -14.58
N LEU A 348 -10.36 26.43 -14.75
CA LEU A 348 -9.83 27.69 -15.29
C LEU A 348 -10.29 27.93 -16.73
N HIS A 349 -10.33 26.87 -17.54
CA HIS A 349 -10.86 26.93 -18.90
C HIS A 349 -12.33 27.36 -18.91
N GLU A 350 -13.18 26.69 -18.13
CA GLU A 350 -14.60 27.01 -18.00
C GLU A 350 -14.84 28.42 -17.44
N SER A 351 -13.92 28.93 -16.62
CA SER A 351 -13.98 30.27 -16.02
C SER A 351 -13.42 31.36 -16.95
N GLY A 352 -12.94 31.02 -18.15
CA GLY A 352 -12.35 31.95 -19.10
C GLY A 352 -10.92 32.40 -18.78
N GLU A 353 -10.24 31.80 -17.81
CA GLU A 353 -8.84 32.09 -17.45
C GLU A 353 -7.86 31.24 -18.27
N LYS A 354 -7.94 31.34 -19.61
CA LYS A 354 -7.18 30.54 -20.58
C LYS A 354 -5.67 30.56 -20.32
N GLU A 355 -5.09 31.74 -20.10
CA GLU A 355 -3.64 31.89 -19.91
C GLU A 355 -3.15 31.15 -18.67
N VAL A 356 -3.94 31.16 -17.59
CA VAL A 356 -3.60 30.46 -16.35
C VAL A 356 -3.74 28.95 -16.53
N ALA A 357 -4.78 28.50 -17.23
CA ALA A 357 -4.94 27.09 -17.58
C ALA A 357 -3.74 26.58 -18.39
N MET A 358 -3.28 27.34 -19.38
CA MET A 358 -2.08 27.01 -20.17
C MET A 358 -0.81 26.99 -19.32
N GLN A 359 -0.65 27.92 -18.38
CA GLN A 359 0.48 27.90 -17.44
C GLN A 359 0.51 26.61 -16.61
N PHE A 360 -0.65 26.15 -16.15
CA PHE A 360 -0.75 24.92 -15.36
C PHE A 360 -0.39 23.68 -16.18
N LEU A 361 -0.87 23.58 -17.42
CA LEU A 361 -0.51 22.48 -18.32
C LEU A 361 0.98 22.48 -18.69
N ASN A 362 1.56 23.66 -18.95
CA ASN A 362 3.00 23.77 -19.19
C ASN A 362 3.83 23.39 -17.96
N ARG A 363 3.37 23.76 -16.75
CA ARG A 363 3.99 23.29 -15.51
C ARG A 363 3.93 21.78 -15.39
N MET A 364 2.82 21.15 -15.77
CA MET A 364 2.74 19.68 -15.79
C MET A 364 3.78 19.10 -16.75
N LEU A 365 3.91 19.62 -17.98
CA LEU A 365 4.89 19.16 -18.97
C LEU A 365 6.36 19.26 -18.49
N ALA A 366 6.65 20.19 -17.57
CA ALA A 366 7.97 20.36 -16.99
C ALA A 366 8.24 19.46 -15.76
N ASP A 367 7.24 18.72 -15.27
CA ASP A 367 7.40 17.85 -14.10
C ASP A 367 8.22 16.59 -14.45
N PRO A 368 9.24 16.24 -13.64
CA PRO A 368 10.06 15.04 -13.89
C PRO A 368 9.26 13.72 -13.99
N LEU A 369 8.08 13.63 -13.36
CA LEU A 369 7.23 12.44 -13.44
C LEU A 369 6.66 12.18 -14.83
N LEU A 370 6.73 13.16 -15.75
CA LEU A 370 6.36 12.97 -17.15
C LEU A 370 7.53 12.56 -18.04
N GLU A 371 8.76 12.50 -17.52
CA GLU A 371 9.89 12.01 -18.28
C GLU A 371 9.66 10.54 -18.68
N GLY A 372 9.75 10.24 -19.97
CA GLY A 372 9.45 8.91 -20.52
C GLY A 372 7.95 8.55 -20.62
N ASN A 373 7.02 9.40 -20.15
CA ASN A 373 5.58 9.17 -20.27
C ASN A 373 5.00 9.87 -21.51
N GLU A 374 5.24 9.29 -22.70
CA GLU A 374 4.77 9.87 -23.96
C GLU A 374 3.26 10.08 -24.02
N GLN A 375 2.48 9.15 -23.45
CA GLN A 375 1.02 9.23 -23.52
C GLN A 375 0.51 10.40 -22.68
N GLY A 376 1.07 10.60 -21.49
CA GLY A 376 0.78 11.76 -20.65
C GLY A 376 1.15 13.07 -21.32
N GLN A 377 2.33 13.14 -21.91
CA GLN A 377 2.78 14.30 -22.67
C GLN A 377 1.83 14.61 -23.85
N LYS A 378 1.42 13.59 -24.62
CA LYS A 378 0.45 13.73 -25.73
C LYS A 378 -0.90 14.25 -25.23
N MET A 379 -1.41 13.71 -24.13
CA MET A 379 -2.69 14.12 -23.56
C MET A 379 -2.66 15.58 -23.08
N ILE A 380 -1.59 16.00 -22.40
CA ILE A 380 -1.42 17.39 -21.95
C ILE A 380 -1.22 18.33 -23.14
N GLY A 381 -0.44 17.92 -24.15
CA GLY A 381 -0.28 18.67 -25.40
C GLY A 381 -1.60 18.86 -26.15
N ALA A 382 -2.46 17.85 -26.18
CA ALA A 382 -3.79 17.96 -26.78
C ALA A 382 -4.70 18.91 -25.98
N ALA A 383 -4.58 18.97 -24.65
CA ALA A 383 -5.29 19.94 -23.82
C ALA A 383 -4.81 21.38 -24.07
N LEU A 384 -3.50 21.59 -24.20
CA LEU A 384 -2.93 22.89 -24.59
C LEU A 384 -3.43 23.35 -25.95
N LYS A 385 -3.46 22.45 -26.95
CA LYS A 385 -3.94 22.78 -28.30
C LYS A 385 -5.41 23.22 -28.29
N ARG A 386 -6.27 22.49 -27.57
CA ARG A 386 -7.69 22.83 -27.42
C ARG A 386 -7.91 24.17 -26.75
N LEU A 387 -7.05 24.54 -25.78
CA LEU A 387 -7.11 25.86 -25.18
C LEU A 387 -6.68 26.95 -26.15
N ASP A 388 -5.64 26.70 -26.96
CA ASP A 388 -5.06 27.69 -27.87
C ASP A 388 -5.97 28.01 -29.06
N GLU A 389 -6.75 27.04 -29.52
CA GLU A 389 -7.76 27.20 -30.58
C GLU A 389 -8.81 28.28 -30.19
N ASP A 390 -9.10 29.18 -31.13
CA ASP A 390 -9.97 30.35 -30.94
C ASP A 390 -11.45 29.91 -30.96
N PRO A 391 -12.28 30.29 -29.97
CA PRO A 391 -13.71 29.99 -29.99
C PRO A 391 -14.46 30.56 -31.21
N GLU A 392 -13.88 31.48 -31.99
CA GLU A 392 -14.46 31.93 -33.26
C GLU A 392 -14.39 30.88 -34.39
N VAL A 393 -13.60 29.82 -34.25
CA VAL A 393 -13.67 28.66 -35.15
C VAL A 393 -14.73 27.72 -34.60
N GLY A 394 -15.99 28.10 -34.78
CA GLY A 394 -17.10 27.37 -34.18
C GLY A 394 -17.03 25.87 -34.54
N HIS A 395 -17.26 25.03 -33.54
CA HIS A 395 -17.04 23.60 -33.67
C HIS A 395 -18.26 22.96 -34.33
N ASP A 396 -18.00 22.23 -35.41
CA ASP A 396 -18.96 21.33 -36.05
C ASP A 396 -18.79 19.94 -35.42
N HIS A 397 -19.51 19.68 -34.32
CA HIS A 397 -19.43 18.40 -33.62
C HIS A 397 -20.19 17.29 -34.36
N ASP A 398 -21.07 17.61 -35.31
CA ASP A 398 -21.86 16.63 -36.05
C ASP A 398 -21.36 16.34 -37.49
N GLY A 399 -20.37 17.11 -37.95
CA GLY A 399 -19.68 16.94 -39.22
C GLY A 399 -20.46 17.44 -40.44
N ASP A 400 -21.47 18.30 -40.25
CA ASP A 400 -22.33 18.82 -41.32
C ASP A 400 -21.74 20.02 -42.08
N GLY A 401 -20.58 20.52 -41.64
CA GLY A 401 -19.90 21.68 -42.18
C GLY A 401 -20.39 23.03 -41.64
N VAL A 402 -21.24 23.04 -40.62
CA VAL A 402 -21.80 24.21 -39.94
C VAL A 402 -21.37 24.20 -38.46
N PRO A 403 -20.84 25.32 -37.94
CA PRO A 403 -20.58 25.44 -36.52
C PRO A 403 -21.83 25.25 -35.64
N ASP A 404 -21.74 24.44 -34.59
CA ASP A 404 -22.81 24.20 -33.61
C ASP A 404 -23.08 25.43 -32.71
N HIS A 405 -22.17 26.40 -32.69
CA HIS A 405 -22.24 27.62 -31.86
C HIS A 405 -21.77 28.87 -32.61
#